data_AF-A0A924WG04-F1
#
_entry.id   AF-A0A924WG04-F1
#
_cell.length_a   1.000
_cell.length_b   1.000
_cell.length_c   1.000
_cell.angle_alpha   90.00
_cell.angle_beta   90.00
_cell.angle_gamma   90.00
#
_symmetry.space_group_name_H-M   'P 1'
#
loop_
_entity.id
_entity.type
_entity.pdbx_description
1 polymer ?
#
loop_
_entity_poly.entity_id
_entity_poly.type
_entity_poly.pdbx_seq_one_letter_code
_entity_poly.pdbx_strand_id
1 'polypeptide(L)'
;KLGKELLPATRSIQILTDNKSVRKVAQETLEGLQKEIFIKNACFASVQSGFSAIQYLRAKADAELDFRATKSIAIPTERSGIPKDTPHPALFALLKNWRGEVAEVNGVELYEVLPTRSLLEIVQFLPQNLVALKKIKGIGEVKIKQFGPDLLTMIQAYCAEHRIEADQLPEMPLEKASKTETKTLSFELFKSGKTIDEIAQERGFVRTTIEAHLATFVGLGELDIFALMDREPVAEIEQFFREHNTQASGEAKAHFGEKYSYGELKMVLQYMNAGEQQGDS
;
A
#
# COMPACT_ATOMS: atom_id res chain seq x y z
N LYS A 1 -5.12 38.04 -8.64
CA LYS A 1 -5.46 36.77 -7.97
C LYS A 1 -5.88 35.68 -8.95
N LEU A 2 -7.08 35.68 -9.57
CA LEU A 2 -7.52 34.56 -10.42
C LEU A 2 -6.58 34.24 -11.60
N GLY A 3 -6.36 35.18 -12.51
CA GLY A 3 -5.47 34.95 -13.66
C GLY A 3 -3.98 34.94 -13.33
N LYS A 4 -3.55 35.71 -12.33
CA LYS A 4 -2.12 35.88 -11.99
C LYS A 4 -1.56 34.83 -11.03
N GLU A 5 -2.39 34.22 -10.18
CA GLU A 5 -1.94 33.31 -9.12
C GLU A 5 -2.65 31.95 -9.22
N LEU A 6 -3.99 31.93 -9.22
CA LEU A 6 -4.76 30.67 -9.15
C LEU A 6 -4.69 29.85 -10.45
N LEU A 7 -4.83 30.49 -11.61
CA LEU A 7 -4.75 29.78 -12.88
C LEU A 7 -3.35 29.16 -13.12
N PRO A 8 -2.23 29.87 -12.89
CA PRO A 8 -0.91 29.25 -12.88
C PRO A 8 -0.76 28.12 -11.85
N ALA A 9 -1.27 28.30 -10.63
CA ALA A 9 -1.20 27.27 -9.58
C ALA A 9 -1.91 25.97 -10.01
N THR A 10 -3.13 26.08 -10.55
CA THR A 10 -3.90 24.92 -11.03
C THR A 10 -3.26 24.22 -12.23
N ARG A 11 -2.54 24.94 -13.09
CA ARG A 11 -1.73 24.34 -14.18
C ARG A 11 -0.51 23.58 -13.69
N SER A 12 -0.08 23.84 -12.45
CA SER A 12 1.07 23.17 -11.83
C SER A 12 0.70 21.92 -11.00
N ILE A 13 -0.60 21.66 -10.82
CA ILE A 13 -1.09 20.48 -10.11
C ILE A 13 -0.76 19.24 -10.94
N GLN A 14 -0.11 18.26 -10.32
CA GLN A 14 0.20 16.98 -10.92
C GLN A 14 -0.69 15.90 -10.34
N ILE A 15 -1.29 15.07 -11.20
CA ILE A 15 -2.14 13.96 -10.79
C ILE A 15 -1.29 12.69 -10.76
N LEU A 16 -0.99 12.23 -9.54
CA LEU A 16 -0.18 11.04 -9.30
C LEU A 16 -1.10 9.90 -8.81
N THR A 17 -1.44 8.97 -9.70
CA THR A 17 -2.25 7.81 -9.35
C THR A 17 -2.00 6.65 -10.30
N ASP A 18 -2.03 5.43 -9.78
CA ASP A 18 -1.93 4.22 -10.57
C ASP A 18 -3.27 3.73 -11.12
N ASN A 19 -4.39 4.25 -10.61
CA ASN A 19 -5.71 3.86 -11.08
C ASN A 19 -6.10 4.70 -12.30
N LYS A 20 -6.21 4.05 -13.46
CA LYS A 20 -6.54 4.68 -14.75
C LYS A 20 -7.86 5.45 -14.73
N SER A 21 -8.90 4.88 -14.11
CA SER A 21 -10.21 5.52 -13.98
C SER A 21 -10.13 6.76 -13.08
N VAL A 22 -9.44 6.66 -11.95
CA VAL A 22 -9.21 7.80 -11.05
C VAL A 22 -8.41 8.89 -11.75
N ARG A 23 -7.37 8.52 -12.51
CA ARG A 23 -6.58 9.48 -13.29
C ARG A 23 -7.46 10.25 -14.27
N LYS A 24 -8.29 9.55 -15.02
CA LYS A 24 -9.20 10.15 -16.00
C LYS A 24 -10.16 11.14 -15.32
N VAL A 25 -10.85 10.71 -14.27
CA VAL A 25 -11.81 11.56 -13.54
C VAL A 25 -11.13 12.79 -12.93
N ALA A 26 -9.97 12.61 -12.29
CA ALA A 26 -9.23 13.71 -11.69
C ALA A 26 -8.74 14.71 -12.75
N GLN A 27 -8.28 14.23 -13.91
CA GLN A 27 -7.82 15.07 -15.01
C GLN A 27 -8.98 15.89 -15.61
N GLU A 28 -10.12 15.24 -15.89
CA GLU A 28 -11.33 15.91 -16.39
C GLU A 28 -11.84 16.96 -15.39
N THR A 29 -11.80 16.66 -14.10
CA THR A 29 -12.21 17.58 -13.05
C THR A 29 -11.28 18.78 -12.93
N LEU A 30 -9.96 18.55 -12.96
CA LEU A 30 -8.96 19.62 -12.92
C LEU A 30 -9.07 20.53 -14.15
N GLU A 31 -9.30 19.97 -15.34
CA GLU A 31 -9.58 20.73 -16.55
C GLU A 31 -10.85 21.57 -16.41
N GLY A 32 -11.93 21.02 -15.85
CA GLY A 32 -13.16 21.75 -15.55
C GLY A 32 -12.91 22.95 -14.62
N LEU A 33 -12.12 22.76 -13.56
CA LEU A 33 -11.74 23.83 -12.65
C LEU A 33 -10.92 24.92 -13.37
N GLN A 34 -9.92 24.53 -14.16
CA GLN A 34 -9.09 25.46 -14.93
C GLN A 34 -9.94 26.28 -15.91
N LYS A 35 -10.92 25.65 -16.56
CA LYS A 35 -11.89 26.32 -17.45
C LYS A 35 -12.71 27.36 -16.69
N GLU A 36 -13.30 26.98 -15.55
CA GLU A 36 -14.11 27.90 -14.74
C GLU A 36 -13.31 29.09 -14.24
N ILE A 37 -12.07 28.88 -13.80
CA ILE A 37 -11.16 29.96 -13.38
C ILE A 37 -10.84 30.88 -14.56
N PHE A 38 -10.53 30.31 -15.73
CA PHE A 38 -10.23 31.09 -16.94
C PHE A 38 -11.40 31.98 -17.35
N ILE A 39 -12.60 31.40 -17.47
CA ILE A 39 -13.82 32.12 -17.85
C ILE A 39 -14.16 33.19 -16.82
N LYS A 40 -14.15 32.86 -15.52
CA LYS A 40 -14.45 33.84 -14.45
C LYS A 40 -13.43 34.98 -14.43
N ASN A 41 -12.15 34.69 -14.68
CA ASN A 41 -11.14 35.74 -14.75
C ASN A 41 -11.42 36.74 -15.89
N ALA A 42 -11.79 36.25 -17.08
CA ALA A 42 -12.18 37.10 -18.21
C ALA A 42 -13.45 37.91 -17.90
N CYS A 43 -14.46 37.26 -17.34
CA CYS A 43 -15.70 37.91 -16.91
C CYS A 43 -15.45 39.03 -15.89
N PHE A 44 -14.63 38.77 -14.85
CA PHE A 44 -14.31 39.78 -13.85
C PHE A 44 -13.45 40.93 -14.40
N ALA A 45 -12.56 40.65 -15.35
CA ALA A 45 -11.82 41.69 -16.05
C ALA A 45 -12.76 42.63 -16.82
N SER A 46 -13.82 42.09 -17.44
CA SER A 46 -14.78 42.88 -18.20
C SER A 46 -15.63 43.85 -17.37
N VAL A 47 -15.70 43.66 -16.05
CA VAL A 47 -16.56 44.48 -15.16
C VAL A 47 -15.78 45.36 -14.19
N GLN A 48 -14.46 45.50 -14.34
CA GLN A 48 -13.63 46.32 -13.44
C GLN A 48 -14.00 47.81 -13.43
N SER A 49 -14.46 48.33 -14.58
CA SER A 49 -14.89 49.72 -14.75
C SER A 49 -16.39 49.94 -14.58
N GLY A 50 -17.14 48.89 -14.21
CA GLY A 50 -18.60 48.92 -14.08
C GLY A 50 -19.25 47.65 -14.61
N PHE A 51 -20.47 47.36 -14.15
CA PHE A 51 -21.19 46.16 -14.58
C PHE A 51 -22.05 46.42 -15.82
N SER A 52 -21.87 45.59 -16.85
CA SER A 52 -22.74 45.53 -18.04
C SER A 52 -23.04 44.07 -18.37
N ALA A 53 -24.33 43.70 -18.35
CA ALA A 53 -24.75 42.33 -18.62
C ALA A 53 -24.33 41.85 -20.02
N ILE A 54 -24.38 42.73 -21.03
CA ILE A 54 -24.00 42.40 -22.41
C ILE A 54 -22.50 42.13 -22.51
N GLN A 55 -21.66 43.01 -21.93
CA GLN A 55 -20.21 42.85 -21.96
C GLN A 55 -19.77 41.60 -21.19
N TYR A 56 -20.40 41.33 -20.05
CA TYR A 56 -20.17 40.13 -19.26
C TYR A 56 -20.49 38.84 -20.04
N LEU A 57 -21.66 38.77 -20.68
CA LEU A 57 -22.07 37.60 -21.45
C LEU A 57 -21.18 37.36 -22.67
N ARG A 58 -20.76 38.43 -23.35
CA ARG A 58 -19.81 38.34 -24.46
C ARG A 58 -18.44 37.85 -23.97
N ALA A 59 -17.89 38.44 -22.92
CA ALA A 59 -16.63 38.00 -22.33
C ALA A 59 -16.66 36.53 -21.87
N LYS A 60 -17.80 36.06 -21.36
CA LYS A 60 -18.01 34.65 -21.02
C LYS A 60 -17.96 33.74 -22.25
N ALA A 61 -18.67 34.10 -23.31
CA ALA A 61 -18.74 33.31 -24.54
C ALA A 61 -17.37 33.23 -25.24
N ASP A 62 -16.69 34.37 -25.37
CA ASP A 62 -15.37 34.46 -25.99
C ASP A 62 -14.34 33.62 -25.22
N ALA A 63 -14.31 33.74 -23.88
CA ALA A 63 -13.41 32.97 -23.05
C ALA A 63 -13.65 31.45 -23.11
N GLU A 64 -14.90 31.03 -23.31
CA GLU A 64 -15.21 29.60 -23.48
C GLU A 64 -14.71 29.05 -24.82
N LEU A 65 -14.77 29.84 -25.89
CA LEU A 65 -14.20 29.48 -27.19
C LEU A 65 -12.67 29.44 -27.15
N ASP A 66 -12.04 30.45 -26.54
CA ASP A 66 -10.58 30.53 -26.38
C ASP A 66 -10.01 29.34 -25.58
N PHE A 67 -10.69 28.94 -24.51
CA PHE A 67 -10.27 27.79 -23.72
C PHE A 67 -10.35 26.49 -24.54
N ARG A 68 -11.40 26.32 -25.37
CA ARG A 68 -11.53 25.16 -26.26
C ARG A 68 -10.42 25.12 -27.31
N ALA A 69 -10.06 26.25 -27.90
CA ALA A 69 -8.98 26.35 -28.88
C ALA A 69 -7.60 26.01 -28.27
N THR A 70 -7.39 26.36 -26.99
CA THR A 70 -6.16 26.02 -26.27
C THR A 70 -6.01 24.50 -26.04
N LYS A 71 -7.13 23.78 -25.88
CA LYS A 71 -7.13 22.32 -25.66
C LYS A 71 -6.62 21.52 -26.87
N SER A 72 -6.80 22.00 -28.09
CA SER A 72 -6.38 21.25 -29.29
C SER A 72 -4.88 21.30 -29.59
N ILE A 73 -4.10 22.12 -28.86
CA ILE A 73 -2.67 22.36 -29.14
C ILE A 73 -1.74 21.78 -28.06
N ALA A 74 -2.27 21.33 -26.92
CA ALA A 74 -1.44 20.84 -25.81
C ALA A 74 -0.83 19.45 -26.11
N ILE A 75 0.44 19.43 -26.50
CA ILE A 75 1.28 18.22 -26.60
C ILE A 75 1.61 17.72 -25.19
N PRO A 76 1.50 16.40 -24.88
CA PRO A 76 1.90 15.86 -23.59
C PRO A 76 3.41 16.05 -23.41
N THR A 77 3.81 16.91 -22.46
CA THR A 77 5.22 17.06 -22.12
C THR A 77 5.63 15.91 -21.19
N GLU A 78 6.72 15.23 -21.54
CA GLU A 78 7.27 14.05 -20.84
C GLU A 78 7.61 14.28 -19.35
N ARG A 79 7.66 15.55 -18.90
CA ARG A 79 7.89 15.93 -17.50
C ARG A 79 6.64 15.93 -16.62
N SER A 80 5.48 15.54 -17.15
CA SER A 80 4.23 15.50 -16.39
C SER A 80 4.19 14.33 -15.39
N GLY A 81 4.17 14.66 -14.09
CA GLY A 81 3.96 13.69 -13.00
C GLY A 81 5.19 13.28 -12.19
N ILE A 82 6.23 14.13 -12.13
CA ILE A 82 7.32 13.98 -11.15
C ILE A 82 7.03 14.91 -9.95
N PRO A 83 6.78 14.36 -8.74
CA PRO A 83 6.52 15.18 -7.56
C PRO A 83 7.69 16.13 -7.28
N LYS A 84 7.39 17.41 -6.99
CA LYS A 84 8.42 18.46 -6.82
C LYS A 84 9.38 18.20 -5.66
N ASP A 85 8.95 17.46 -4.65
CA ASP A 85 9.74 17.15 -3.44
C ASP A 85 10.50 15.81 -3.56
N THR A 86 10.60 15.25 -4.76
CA THR A 86 11.30 13.99 -4.99
C THR A 86 12.82 14.23 -4.93
N PRO A 87 13.58 13.57 -4.03
CA PRO A 87 15.02 13.81 -3.88
C PRO A 87 15.82 13.57 -5.16
N HIS A 88 15.45 12.53 -5.92
CA HIS A 88 16.11 12.16 -7.18
C HIS A 88 15.08 12.11 -8.34
N PRO A 89 14.71 13.27 -8.92
CA PRO A 89 13.67 13.34 -9.95
C PRO A 89 14.05 12.64 -11.26
N ALA A 90 15.34 12.58 -11.59
CA ALA A 90 15.86 11.86 -12.75
C ALA A 90 15.68 10.34 -12.60
N LEU A 91 16.01 9.78 -11.43
CA LEU A 91 15.77 8.36 -11.13
C LEU A 91 14.28 8.01 -11.15
N PHE A 92 13.43 8.89 -10.62
CA PHE A 92 11.98 8.68 -10.66
C PHE A 92 11.46 8.61 -12.11
N ALA A 93 11.93 9.49 -12.99
CA ALA A 93 11.56 9.46 -14.41
C ALA A 93 12.01 8.15 -15.09
N LEU A 94 13.24 7.72 -14.82
CA LEU A 94 13.80 6.47 -15.34
C LEU A 94 12.98 5.26 -14.91
N LEU A 95 12.68 5.15 -13.62
CA LEU A 95 11.84 4.07 -13.07
C LEU A 95 10.40 4.11 -13.58
N LYS A 96 9.84 5.30 -13.80
CA LYS A 96 8.49 5.47 -14.36
C LYS A 96 8.43 4.97 -15.81
N ASN A 97 9.45 5.26 -16.61
CA ASN A 97 9.55 4.81 -18.01
C ASN A 97 9.74 3.29 -18.06
N TRP A 98 10.70 2.75 -17.31
CA TRP A 98 10.91 1.30 -17.19
C TRP A 98 9.62 0.58 -16.77
N ARG A 99 8.88 1.11 -15.79
CA ARG A 99 7.60 0.51 -15.36
C ARG A 99 6.56 0.51 -16.49
N GLY A 100 6.55 1.57 -17.31
CA GLY A 100 5.67 1.66 -18.48
C GLY A 100 6.00 0.60 -19.54
N GLU A 101 7.28 0.47 -19.87
CA GLU A 101 7.78 -0.54 -20.82
C GLU A 101 7.47 -1.96 -20.34
N VAL A 102 7.74 -2.27 -19.07
CA VAL A 102 7.44 -3.58 -18.48
C VAL A 102 5.93 -3.86 -18.49
N ALA A 103 5.11 -2.87 -18.15
CA ALA A 103 3.65 -3.02 -18.16
C ALA A 103 3.11 -3.29 -19.57
N GLU A 104 3.63 -2.57 -20.57
CA GLU A 104 3.27 -2.75 -21.98
C GLU A 104 3.68 -4.13 -22.49
N VAL A 105 4.93 -4.55 -22.26
CA VAL A 105 5.44 -5.85 -22.68
C VAL A 105 4.66 -7.01 -22.06
N ASN A 106 4.27 -6.88 -20.79
CA ASN A 106 3.55 -7.94 -20.09
C ASN A 106 2.01 -7.83 -20.23
N GLY A 107 1.50 -6.78 -20.87
CA GLY A 107 0.05 -6.55 -21.00
C GLY A 107 -0.67 -6.34 -19.67
N VAL A 108 0.01 -5.78 -18.67
CA VAL A 108 -0.52 -5.55 -17.31
C VAL A 108 -0.64 -4.06 -17.00
N GLU A 109 -1.39 -3.71 -15.96
CA GLU A 109 -1.48 -2.32 -15.51
C GLU A 109 -0.23 -1.90 -14.70
N LEU A 110 0.07 -0.59 -14.66
CA LEU A 110 1.29 -0.06 -14.03
C LEU A 110 1.46 -0.50 -12.56
N TYR A 111 0.37 -0.56 -11.77
CA TYR A 111 0.44 -0.96 -10.36
C TYR A 111 0.78 -2.44 -10.17
N GLU A 112 0.47 -3.29 -11.16
CA GLU A 112 0.75 -4.72 -11.12
C GLU A 112 2.25 -4.96 -11.20
N VAL A 113 2.96 -4.19 -12.03
CA VAL A 113 4.43 -4.13 -12.03
C VAL A 113 4.91 -3.56 -10.69
N LEU A 114 4.71 -2.26 -10.45
CA LEU A 114 5.04 -1.61 -9.19
C LEU A 114 4.09 -0.45 -8.89
N PRO A 115 3.53 -0.34 -7.67
CA PRO A 115 2.78 0.85 -7.25
C PRO A 115 3.65 2.12 -7.32
N THR A 116 3.06 3.27 -7.64
CA THR A 116 3.79 4.56 -7.68
C THR A 116 4.42 4.88 -6.32
N ARG A 117 3.78 4.48 -5.22
CA ARG A 117 4.35 4.61 -3.88
C ARG A 117 5.69 3.89 -3.74
N SER A 118 5.82 2.69 -4.30
CA SER A 118 7.07 1.92 -4.26
C SER A 118 8.18 2.64 -5.05
N LEU A 119 7.86 3.26 -6.19
CA LEU A 119 8.81 4.07 -6.94
C LEU A 119 9.30 5.27 -6.14
N LEU A 120 8.40 5.96 -5.43
CA LEU A 120 8.77 7.08 -4.56
C LEU A 120 9.68 6.65 -3.41
N GLU A 121 9.36 5.52 -2.76
CA GLU A 121 10.20 4.98 -1.68
C GLU A 121 11.56 4.49 -2.21
N ILE A 122 11.65 3.88 -3.40
CA ILE A 122 12.93 3.53 -4.03
C ILE A 122 13.78 4.79 -4.25
N VAL A 123 13.17 5.85 -4.78
CA VAL A 123 13.87 7.10 -5.03
C VAL A 123 14.30 7.76 -3.73
N GLN A 124 13.52 7.62 -2.66
CA GLN A 124 13.85 8.15 -1.36
C GLN A 124 15.01 7.40 -0.68
N PHE A 125 15.05 6.07 -0.78
CA PHE A 125 15.96 5.24 0.02
C PHE A 125 17.11 4.61 -0.77
N LEU A 126 17.07 4.64 -2.10
CA LEU A 126 18.12 4.15 -3.00
C LEU A 126 18.65 2.75 -2.62
N PRO A 127 17.79 1.71 -2.55
CA PRO A 127 18.18 0.39 -2.06
C PRO A 127 19.26 -0.23 -2.95
N GLN A 128 20.37 -0.67 -2.34
CA GLN A 128 21.55 -1.17 -3.06
C GLN A 128 21.61 -2.69 -3.17
N ASN A 129 20.67 -3.42 -2.56
CA ASN A 129 20.63 -4.89 -2.60
C ASN A 129 19.19 -5.41 -2.41
N LEU A 130 18.97 -6.70 -2.64
CA LEU A 130 17.64 -7.31 -2.59
C LEU A 130 17.02 -7.24 -1.18
N VAL A 131 17.84 -7.29 -0.13
CA VAL A 131 17.36 -7.17 1.26
C VAL A 131 16.80 -5.78 1.53
N ALA A 132 17.50 -4.73 1.07
CA ALA A 132 17.03 -3.36 1.12
C ALA A 132 15.78 -3.16 0.26
N LEU A 133 15.75 -3.73 -0.96
CA LEU A 133 14.60 -3.62 -1.86
C LEU A 133 13.34 -4.26 -1.26
N LYS A 134 13.48 -5.38 -0.54
CA LYS A 134 12.38 -6.05 0.18
C LYS A 134 11.72 -5.18 1.25
N LYS A 135 12.46 -4.23 1.85
CA LYS A 135 11.92 -3.31 2.87
C LYS A 135 11.01 -2.23 2.26
N ILE A 136 11.02 -2.05 0.94
CA ILE A 136 10.15 -1.08 0.26
C ILE A 136 8.72 -1.60 0.23
N LYS A 137 7.77 -0.78 0.67
CA LYS A 137 6.37 -1.19 0.75
C LYS A 137 5.84 -1.49 -0.66
N GLY A 138 5.26 -2.68 -0.83
CA GLY A 138 4.69 -3.14 -2.11
C GLY A 138 5.66 -3.97 -2.96
N ILE A 139 6.89 -4.23 -2.49
CA ILE A 139 7.86 -5.10 -3.15
C ILE A 139 8.04 -6.40 -2.34
N GLY A 140 7.19 -7.38 -2.61
CA GLY A 140 7.28 -8.73 -2.02
C GLY A 140 8.17 -9.68 -2.81
N GLU A 141 8.34 -10.90 -2.29
CA GLU A 141 9.19 -11.97 -2.86
C GLU A 141 8.99 -12.19 -4.37
N VAL A 142 7.74 -12.19 -4.85
CA VAL A 142 7.42 -12.39 -6.26
C VAL A 142 8.02 -11.27 -7.12
N LYS A 143 7.84 -10.01 -6.70
CA LYS A 143 8.34 -8.84 -7.44
C LYS A 143 9.85 -8.70 -7.35
N ILE A 144 10.45 -9.10 -6.23
CA ILE A 144 11.92 -9.18 -6.10
C ILE A 144 12.48 -10.17 -7.13
N LYS A 145 11.88 -11.35 -7.26
CA LYS A 145 12.32 -12.35 -8.24
C LYS A 145 12.13 -11.88 -9.68
N GLN A 146 11.02 -11.19 -9.97
CA GLN A 146 10.70 -10.73 -11.33
C GLN A 146 11.49 -9.48 -11.74
N PHE A 147 11.62 -8.49 -10.86
CA PHE A 147 12.07 -7.15 -11.21
C PHE A 147 13.29 -6.66 -10.39
N GLY A 148 13.66 -7.39 -9.34
CA GLY A 148 14.73 -7.00 -8.43
C GLY A 148 16.08 -6.72 -9.12
N PRO A 149 16.58 -7.61 -10.00
CA PRO A 149 17.83 -7.39 -10.71
C PRO A 149 17.84 -6.11 -11.56
N ASP A 150 16.77 -5.87 -12.33
CA ASP A 150 16.65 -4.68 -13.19
C ASP A 150 16.60 -3.39 -12.35
N LEU A 151 15.81 -3.41 -11.27
CA LEU A 151 15.70 -2.28 -10.34
C LEU A 151 17.05 -1.94 -9.72
N LEU A 152 17.76 -2.95 -9.19
CA LEU A 152 19.07 -2.74 -8.59
C LEU A 152 20.07 -2.21 -9.61
N THR A 153 20.06 -2.74 -10.84
CA THR A 153 20.94 -2.27 -11.92
C THR A 153 20.71 -0.79 -12.20
N MET A 154 19.44 -0.36 -12.34
CA MET A 154 19.10 1.05 -12.57
C MET A 154 19.50 1.95 -11.39
N ILE A 155 19.25 1.53 -10.15
CA ILE A 155 19.55 2.31 -8.94
C ILE A 155 21.06 2.45 -8.77
N GLN A 156 21.82 1.36 -8.93
CA GLN A 156 23.27 1.35 -8.79
C GLN A 156 23.94 2.18 -9.89
N ALA A 157 23.48 2.05 -11.15
CA ALA A 157 23.97 2.87 -12.25
C ALA A 157 23.73 4.36 -11.98
N TYR A 158 22.53 4.72 -11.49
CA TYR A 158 22.20 6.08 -11.09
C TYR A 158 23.11 6.61 -9.97
N CYS A 159 23.32 5.81 -8.90
CA CYS A 159 24.18 6.21 -7.79
C CYS A 159 25.63 6.40 -8.24
N ALA A 160 26.14 5.53 -9.12
CA ALA A 160 27.48 5.65 -9.67
C ALA A 160 27.65 6.90 -10.54
N GLU A 161 26.69 7.18 -11.44
CA GLU A 161 26.71 8.36 -12.31
C GLU A 161 26.66 9.66 -11.51
N HIS A 162 25.85 9.69 -10.44
CA HIS A 162 25.67 10.85 -9.58
C HIS A 162 26.63 10.92 -8.38
N ARG A 163 27.56 9.97 -8.25
CA ARG A 163 28.55 9.87 -7.15
C ARG A 163 27.91 9.89 -5.76
N ILE A 164 26.82 9.14 -5.60
CA ILE A 164 26.14 8.94 -4.32
C ILE A 164 26.87 7.82 -3.58
N GLU A 165 27.61 8.18 -2.54
CA GLU A 165 28.36 7.24 -1.72
C GLU A 165 27.44 6.54 -0.70
N ALA A 166 27.84 5.34 -0.26
CA ALA A 166 27.01 4.49 0.61
C ALA A 166 26.70 5.13 1.98
N ASP A 167 27.56 6.03 2.46
CA ASP A 167 27.41 6.78 3.71
C ASP A 167 26.41 7.95 3.60
N GLN A 168 26.05 8.34 2.37
CA GLN A 168 25.06 9.39 2.09
C GLN A 168 23.65 8.81 1.87
N LEU A 169 23.52 7.48 1.87
CA LEU A 169 22.24 6.82 1.67
C LEU A 169 21.34 7.02 2.89
N PRO A 170 20.07 7.43 2.69
CA PRO A 170 19.13 7.57 3.80
C PRO A 170 18.93 6.23 4.52
N GLU A 171 18.94 6.27 5.85
CA GLU A 171 18.64 5.08 6.64
C GLU A 171 17.24 4.57 6.31
N MET A 172 17.16 3.31 5.87
CA MET A 172 15.89 2.65 5.68
C MET A 172 15.27 2.38 7.05
N PRO A 173 13.94 2.60 7.21
CA PRO A 173 13.24 2.17 8.41
C PRO A 173 13.54 0.70 8.67
N LEU A 174 14.09 0.40 9.84
CA LEU A 174 14.20 -0.98 10.31
C LEU A 174 12.75 -1.52 10.38
N GLU A 175 12.43 -2.53 9.58
CA GLU A 175 11.17 -3.25 9.73
C GLU A 175 11.09 -3.73 11.18
N LYS A 176 9.97 -3.41 11.86
CA LYS A 176 9.61 -4.10 13.09
C LYS A 176 9.60 -5.59 12.76
N ALA A 177 10.45 -6.32 13.48
CA ALA A 177 10.60 -7.75 13.57
C ALA A 177 9.59 -8.58 12.76
N SER A 178 10.10 -9.45 11.87
CA SER A 178 9.32 -10.24 10.92
C SER A 178 8.11 -10.93 11.58
N LYS A 179 7.03 -11.19 10.84
CA LYS A 179 5.86 -11.90 11.39
C LYS A 179 6.22 -13.22 12.10
N THR A 180 7.35 -13.84 11.74
CA THR A 180 7.91 -15.01 12.43
C THR A 180 8.46 -14.63 13.81
N GLU A 181 9.29 -13.59 13.90
CA GLU A 181 9.83 -13.08 15.18
C GLU A 181 8.71 -12.60 16.12
N THR A 182 7.64 -11.99 15.58
CA THR A 182 6.49 -11.57 16.38
C THR A 182 5.76 -12.76 17.01
N LYS A 183 5.67 -13.91 16.34
CA LYS A 183 5.08 -15.13 16.92
C LYS A 183 6.03 -15.77 17.94
N THR A 184 7.31 -15.89 17.61
CA THR A 184 8.34 -16.45 18.50
C THR A 184 8.42 -15.69 19.82
N LEU A 185 8.39 -14.35 19.80
CA LEU A 185 8.39 -13.57 21.04
C LEU A 185 7.15 -13.82 21.91
N SER A 186 5.98 -13.99 21.31
CA SER A 186 4.76 -14.40 22.04
C SER A 186 4.95 -15.74 22.75
N PHE A 187 5.59 -16.67 22.05
CA PHE A 187 5.83 -18.02 22.54
C PHE A 187 6.89 -18.07 23.64
N GLU A 188 7.98 -17.33 23.50
CA GLU A 188 9.02 -17.20 24.52
C GLU A 188 8.47 -16.59 25.81
N LEU A 189 7.67 -15.52 25.70
CA LEU A 189 7.02 -14.90 26.86
C LEU A 189 6.05 -15.88 27.53
N PHE A 190 5.31 -16.67 26.76
CA PHE A 190 4.47 -17.74 27.32
C PHE A 190 5.30 -18.81 28.04
N LYS A 191 6.38 -19.29 27.43
CA LYS A 191 7.32 -20.25 28.06
C LYS A 191 8.00 -19.70 29.31
N SER A 192 8.11 -18.37 29.45
CA SER A 192 8.61 -17.72 30.67
C SER A 192 7.58 -17.69 31.82
N GLY A 193 6.38 -18.23 31.61
CA GLY A 193 5.33 -18.36 32.62
C GLY A 193 4.26 -17.26 32.59
N LYS A 194 4.27 -16.38 31.58
CA LYS A 194 3.27 -15.33 31.43
C LYS A 194 1.98 -15.87 30.83
N THR A 195 0.85 -15.36 31.31
CA THR A 195 -0.48 -15.64 30.78
C THR A 195 -0.71 -14.92 29.44
N ILE A 196 -1.69 -15.38 28.66
CA ILE A 196 -2.06 -14.77 27.38
C ILE A 196 -2.41 -13.28 27.55
N ASP A 197 -3.11 -12.92 28.63
CA ASP A 197 -3.53 -11.53 28.89
C ASP A 197 -2.35 -10.63 29.25
N GLU A 198 -1.39 -11.12 30.04
CA GLU A 198 -0.16 -10.39 30.36
C GLU A 198 0.69 -10.16 29.11
N ILE A 199 0.83 -11.18 28.26
CA ILE A 199 1.55 -11.06 26.99
C ILE A 199 0.84 -10.05 26.07
N ALA A 200 -0.50 -10.09 26.02
CA ALA A 200 -1.28 -9.16 25.23
C ALA A 200 -1.04 -7.71 25.69
N GLN A 201 -1.11 -7.47 27.00
CA GLN A 201 -0.87 -6.15 27.59
C GLN A 201 0.56 -5.65 27.35
N GLU A 202 1.56 -6.47 27.64
CA GLU A 202 2.98 -6.12 27.51
C GLU A 202 3.38 -5.81 26.07
N ARG A 203 2.81 -6.55 25.12
CA ARG A 203 3.11 -6.40 23.71
C ARG A 203 2.19 -5.41 22.98
N GLY A 204 1.19 -4.85 23.67
CA GLY A 204 0.20 -3.95 23.08
C GLY A 204 -0.69 -4.62 22.02
N PHE A 205 -0.97 -5.92 22.18
CA PHE A 205 -1.87 -6.68 21.31
C PHE A 205 -3.18 -7.01 22.02
N VAL A 206 -4.18 -7.40 21.24
CA VAL A 206 -5.40 -8.00 21.78
C VAL A 206 -5.20 -9.50 22.02
N ARG A 207 -5.88 -10.06 23.02
CA ARG A 207 -5.80 -11.47 23.42
C ARG A 207 -5.85 -12.45 22.24
N THR A 208 -6.82 -12.25 21.34
CA THR A 208 -7.02 -13.09 20.14
C THR A 208 -5.83 -13.12 19.18
N THR A 209 -5.00 -12.06 19.18
CA THR A 209 -3.76 -12.02 18.39
C THR A 209 -2.69 -12.91 19.02
N ILE A 210 -2.58 -12.91 20.35
CA ILE A 210 -1.65 -13.78 21.09
C ILE A 210 -2.07 -15.24 20.95
N GLU A 211 -3.36 -15.54 21.10
CA GLU A 211 -3.92 -16.89 20.87
C GLU A 211 -3.59 -17.38 19.45
N ALA A 212 -3.76 -16.53 18.42
CA ALA A 212 -3.42 -16.88 17.05
C ALA A 212 -1.90 -17.09 16.83
N HIS A 213 -1.03 -16.42 17.60
CA HIS A 213 0.41 -16.68 17.59
C HIS A 213 0.72 -18.06 18.18
N LEU A 214 0.18 -18.36 19.37
CA LEU A 214 0.42 -19.60 20.10
C LEU A 214 -0.15 -20.82 19.37
N ALA A 215 -1.29 -20.68 18.68
CA ALA A 215 -1.87 -21.71 17.82
C ALA A 215 -0.88 -22.27 16.78
N THR A 216 0.04 -21.43 16.29
CA THR A 216 1.08 -21.89 15.35
C THR A 216 1.99 -22.93 16.02
N PHE A 217 2.40 -22.71 17.27
CA PHE A 217 3.29 -23.61 18.00
C PHE A 217 2.56 -24.86 18.52
N VAL A 218 1.25 -24.75 18.77
CA VAL A 218 0.39 -25.92 19.03
C VAL A 218 0.36 -26.84 17.82
N GLY A 219 0.14 -26.29 16.61
CA GLY A 219 0.14 -27.09 15.37
C GLY A 219 1.51 -27.68 15.00
N LEU A 220 2.60 -27.08 15.48
CA LEU A 220 3.95 -27.63 15.34
C LEU A 220 4.29 -28.68 16.40
N GLY A 221 3.43 -28.90 17.40
CA GLY A 221 3.69 -29.78 18.54
C GLY A 221 4.72 -29.22 19.55
N GLU A 222 5.12 -27.96 19.42
CA GLU A 222 6.08 -27.31 20.32
C GLU A 222 5.42 -26.74 21.60
N LEU A 223 4.09 -26.65 21.59
CA LEU A 223 3.27 -26.17 22.70
C LEU A 223 2.07 -27.10 22.92
N ASP A 224 1.94 -27.63 24.13
CA ASP A 224 0.77 -28.41 24.50
C ASP A 224 -0.47 -27.50 24.58
N ILE A 225 -1.55 -27.89 23.91
CA ILE A 225 -2.83 -27.16 23.97
C ILE A 225 -3.39 -27.13 25.40
N PHE A 226 -3.13 -28.16 26.21
CA PHE A 226 -3.59 -28.22 27.59
C PHE A 226 -2.82 -27.29 28.54
N ALA A 227 -1.76 -26.63 28.06
CA ALA A 227 -1.15 -25.50 28.77
C ALA A 227 -1.93 -24.19 28.57
N LEU A 228 -2.85 -24.14 27.59
CA LEU A 228 -3.58 -22.95 27.17
C LEU A 228 -5.09 -23.05 27.45
N MET A 229 -5.64 -24.26 27.37
CA MET A 229 -7.08 -24.51 27.43
C MET A 229 -7.39 -25.77 28.25
N ASP A 230 -8.52 -25.75 28.95
CA ASP A 230 -9.01 -26.91 29.68
C ASP A 230 -9.48 -28.03 28.75
N ARG A 231 -9.46 -29.27 29.26
CA ARG A 231 -9.79 -30.47 28.48
C ARG A 231 -11.23 -30.50 27.95
N GLU A 232 -12.17 -29.99 28.73
CA GLU A 232 -13.59 -29.98 28.35
C GLU A 232 -13.87 -29.06 27.14
N PRO A 233 -13.43 -27.78 27.14
CA PRO A 233 -13.51 -26.92 25.96
C PRO A 233 -12.85 -27.50 24.71
N VAL A 234 -11.65 -28.09 24.86
CA VAL A 234 -10.94 -28.70 23.74
C VAL A 234 -11.76 -29.85 23.15
N ALA A 235 -12.26 -30.76 23.99
CA ALA A 235 -13.06 -31.89 23.52
C ALA A 235 -14.37 -31.45 22.82
N GLU A 236 -15.05 -30.43 23.33
CA GLU A 236 -16.28 -29.91 22.72
C GLU A 236 -16.02 -29.30 21.33
N ILE A 237 -14.94 -28.51 21.19
CA ILE A 237 -14.57 -27.89 19.91
C ILE A 237 -14.10 -28.97 18.91
N GLU A 238 -13.33 -29.96 19.35
CA GLU A 238 -12.91 -31.09 18.52
C GLU A 238 -14.10 -31.89 18.00
N GLN A 239 -15.05 -32.20 18.87
CA GLN A 239 -16.26 -32.92 18.51
C GLN A 239 -17.02 -32.19 17.40
N PHE A 240 -17.19 -30.86 17.53
CA PHE A 240 -17.81 -30.05 16.50
C PHE A 240 -17.11 -30.19 15.14
N PHE A 241 -15.77 -30.03 15.10
CA PHE A 241 -15.02 -30.11 13.84
C PHE A 241 -15.09 -31.50 13.21
N ARG A 242 -15.06 -32.57 14.01
CA ARG A 242 -15.19 -33.96 13.52
C ARG A 242 -16.59 -34.25 12.97
N GLU A 243 -17.64 -33.85 13.68
CA GLU A 243 -19.03 -34.12 13.28
C GLU A 243 -19.44 -33.36 12.01
N HIS A 244 -18.94 -32.14 11.84
CA HIS A 244 -19.27 -31.29 10.70
C HIS A 244 -18.30 -31.46 9.53
N ASN A 245 -17.20 -32.21 9.71
CA ASN A 245 -16.15 -32.42 8.72
C ASN A 245 -15.67 -31.09 8.08
N THR A 246 -15.41 -30.09 8.92
CA THR A 246 -15.03 -28.73 8.51
C THR A 246 -13.73 -28.31 9.17
N GLN A 247 -12.99 -27.45 8.48
CA GLN A 247 -11.81 -26.75 9.04
C GLN A 247 -12.05 -25.24 9.12
N ALA A 248 -13.26 -24.77 8.81
CA ALA A 248 -13.59 -23.36 8.79
C ALA A 248 -13.92 -22.85 10.21
N SER A 249 -12.99 -22.13 10.85
CA SER A 249 -13.24 -21.53 12.17
C SER A 249 -14.42 -20.53 12.17
N GLY A 250 -14.83 -20.02 11.01
CA GLY A 250 -16.02 -19.18 10.87
C GLY A 250 -17.33 -19.93 11.14
N GLU A 251 -17.42 -21.19 10.71
CA GLU A 251 -18.59 -22.05 10.97
C GLU A 251 -18.68 -22.41 12.45
N ALA A 252 -17.55 -22.78 13.05
CA ALA A 252 -17.46 -23.02 14.48
C ALA A 252 -17.82 -21.76 15.30
N LYS A 253 -17.37 -20.57 14.87
CA LYS A 253 -17.75 -19.32 15.56
C LYS A 253 -19.24 -19.03 15.45
N ALA A 254 -19.87 -19.32 14.30
CA ALA A 254 -21.31 -19.16 14.14
C ALA A 254 -22.10 -20.13 15.04
N HIS A 255 -21.59 -21.34 15.27
CA HIS A 255 -22.21 -22.32 16.16
C HIS A 255 -22.04 -21.96 17.64
N PHE A 256 -20.82 -21.69 18.08
CA PHE A 256 -20.50 -21.47 19.49
C PHE A 256 -20.76 -20.02 19.97
N GLY A 257 -21.02 -19.08 19.07
CA GLY A 257 -21.25 -17.68 19.41
C GLY A 257 -20.08 -17.11 20.22
N GLU A 258 -20.37 -16.46 21.35
CA GLU A 258 -19.34 -15.87 22.23
C GLU A 258 -18.71 -16.84 23.23
N LYS A 259 -19.08 -18.13 23.20
CA LYS A 259 -18.52 -19.13 24.12
C LYS A 259 -17.01 -19.33 23.91
N TYR A 260 -16.56 -19.31 22.66
CA TYR A 260 -15.16 -19.46 22.28
C TYR A 260 -14.69 -18.34 21.37
N SER A 261 -13.45 -17.90 21.58
CA SER A 261 -12.77 -16.93 20.74
C SER A 261 -12.36 -17.55 19.40
N TYR A 262 -12.15 -16.71 18.38
CA TYR A 262 -11.54 -17.17 17.12
C TYR A 262 -10.14 -17.78 17.31
N GLY A 263 -9.41 -17.35 18.34
CA GLY A 263 -8.08 -17.86 18.67
C GLY A 263 -8.16 -19.27 19.26
N GLU A 264 -9.10 -19.51 20.17
CA GLU A 264 -9.35 -20.82 20.80
C GLU A 264 -9.79 -21.86 19.76
N LEU A 265 -10.76 -21.52 18.92
CA LEU A 265 -11.20 -22.38 17.82
C LEU A 265 -10.05 -22.76 16.87
N LYS A 266 -9.15 -21.80 16.61
CA LYS A 266 -7.97 -22.02 15.76
C LYS A 266 -6.91 -22.88 16.45
N MET A 267 -6.72 -22.73 17.76
CA MET A 267 -5.78 -23.57 18.54
C MET A 267 -6.19 -25.04 18.50
N VAL A 268 -7.47 -25.34 18.74
CA VAL A 268 -7.98 -26.71 18.68
C VAL A 268 -7.85 -27.31 17.28
N LEU A 269 -8.16 -26.54 16.23
CA LEU A 269 -7.98 -27.01 14.86
C LEU A 269 -6.51 -27.34 14.53
N GLN A 270 -5.57 -26.52 15.00
CA GLN A 270 -4.13 -26.79 14.82
C GLN A 270 -3.68 -28.03 15.61
N TYR A 271 -4.21 -28.23 16.81
CA TYR A 271 -3.98 -29.42 17.62
C TYR A 271 -4.47 -30.70 16.92
N MET A 272 -5.69 -30.68 16.36
CA MET A 272 -6.24 -31.80 15.60
C MET A 272 -5.35 -32.16 14.40
N ASN A 273 -4.93 -31.16 13.62
CA ASN A 273 -4.08 -31.36 12.45
C ASN A 273 -2.69 -31.93 12.84
N ALA A 274 -2.15 -31.56 14.00
CA ALA A 274 -0.88 -32.10 14.50
C ALA A 274 -1.01 -33.59 14.92
N GLY A 275 -2.14 -33.97 15.51
CA GLY A 275 -2.42 -35.35 15.91
C GLY A 275 -2.63 -36.31 14.72
N GLU A 276 -3.22 -35.84 13.63
CA GLU A 276 -3.41 -36.63 12.40
C GLU A 276 -2.09 -36.92 11.68
N GLN A 277 -1.13 -35.99 11.71
CA GLN A 277 0.19 -36.16 11.07
C GLN A 277 1.14 -37.11 11.82
N GLN A 278 0.91 -37.35 13.12
CA GLN A 278 1.70 -38.30 13.91
C GLN A 278 1.16 -39.74 13.86
N GLY A 279 -0.07 -39.95 13.37
CA GLY A 279 -0.69 -41.28 13.24
C GLY A 279 -0.39 -42.02 11.94
N ASP A 280 0.28 -41.37 10.99
CA ASP A 280 0.58 -41.90 9.64
C ASP A 280 2.10 -42.14 9.43
N SER A 281 2.84 -42.37 10.52
CA SER A 281 4.28 -42.68 10.55
C SER A 281 4.60 -43.96 11.31
#